data_AF-A0A5B7BG37-F1
#
_entry.id   AF-A0A5B7BG37-F1
#
_cell.length_a   1.000
_cell.length_b   1.000
_cell.length_c   1.000
_cell.angle_alpha   90.00
_cell.angle_beta   90.00
_cell.angle_gamma   90.00
#
_symmetry.space_group_name_H-M   'P 1'
#
loop_
_entity.id
_entity.type
_entity.pdbx_description
1 polymer ?
#
loop_
_entity_poly.entity_id
_entity_poly.type
_entity_poly.pdbx_seq_one_letter_code
_entity_poly.pdbx_strand_id
1 'polypeptide(L)'
;IEGGASSSAPGIRLAGVTNSVHCYDVLTRKWTRIRPAGDPPSPRAAHAAAAVGTMVVFQGGIGPAGHSTDDLYVLDMTNDKFKWHRVVVQGQGPGPRYGHAMDLVAQRYLVTVSGNDGKRVLSDAWVLDTAQKPYAWQRLNPEGDRPSARMYATASARSDGMFLLCGGR
;
A
#
# COMPACT_ATOMS: atom_id res chain seq x y z
N ILE A 1 43.18 20.62 1.49
CA ILE A 1 42.70 19.31 0.99
C ILE A 1 41.51 18.94 1.85
N GLU A 2 40.31 19.36 1.46
CA GLU A 2 39.07 18.99 2.14
C GLU A 2 38.43 17.83 1.36
N GLY A 3 38.44 16.65 1.97
CA GLY A 3 37.79 15.45 1.45
C GLY A 3 36.61 15.10 2.34
N GLY A 4 35.47 15.77 2.13
CA GLY A 4 34.19 15.36 2.70
C GLY A 4 33.66 14.14 1.95
N ALA A 5 33.90 12.94 2.47
CA ALA A 5 33.28 11.73 1.95
C ALA A 5 31.79 11.72 2.32
N SER A 6 30.92 11.99 1.35
CA SER A 6 29.48 11.76 1.50
C SER A 6 29.21 10.25 1.48
N SER A 7 28.85 9.70 2.64
CA SER A 7 28.40 8.32 2.77
C SER A 7 26.98 8.18 2.20
N SER A 8 26.89 8.06 0.88
CA SER A 8 25.64 7.62 0.25
C SER A 8 25.47 6.12 0.51
N ALA A 9 24.61 5.77 1.46
CA ALA A 9 24.10 4.40 1.55
C ALA A 9 23.49 4.04 0.18
N PRO A 10 23.77 2.84 -0.38
CA PRO A 10 23.21 2.45 -1.66
C PRO A 10 21.71 2.20 -1.47
N GLY A 11 20.90 3.24 -1.66
CA GLY A 11 19.47 3.11 -1.80
C GLY A 11 19.15 2.22 -3.00
N ILE A 12 18.13 1.38 -2.88
CA ILE A 12 17.65 0.55 -3.98
C ILE A 12 17.16 1.49 -5.09
N ARG A 13 17.95 1.64 -6.16
CA ARG A 13 17.50 2.34 -7.36
C ARG A 13 16.64 1.41 -8.18
N LEU A 14 15.35 1.69 -8.23
CA LEU A 14 14.40 0.92 -9.02
C LEU A 14 14.31 1.51 -10.42
N ALA A 15 15.22 1.10 -11.31
CA ALA A 15 15.11 1.45 -12.72
C ALA A 15 13.82 0.85 -13.30
N GLY A 16 13.05 1.66 -14.03
CA GLY A 16 11.86 1.17 -14.76
C GLY A 16 10.57 1.04 -13.94
N VAL A 17 10.50 1.58 -12.72
CA VAL A 17 9.20 1.65 -12.02
C VAL A 17 8.23 2.56 -12.75
N THR A 18 6.95 2.21 -12.68
CA THR A 18 5.86 2.87 -13.40
C THR A 18 4.72 3.20 -12.43
N ASN A 19 3.83 4.09 -12.84
CA ASN A 19 2.50 4.29 -12.25
C ASN A 19 1.39 4.01 -13.29
N SER A 20 1.73 3.33 -14.39
CA SER A 20 0.75 2.96 -15.41
C SER A 20 -0.27 1.96 -14.87
N VAL A 21 -1.53 2.13 -15.29
CA VAL A 21 -2.63 1.26 -14.89
C VAL A 21 -3.12 0.48 -16.10
N HIS A 22 -3.21 -0.84 -15.94
CA HIS A 22 -3.73 -1.75 -16.96
C HIS A 22 -4.85 -2.59 -16.35
N CYS A 23 -5.93 -2.77 -17.11
CA CYS A 23 -7.04 -3.63 -16.76
C CYS A 23 -7.06 -4.82 -17.71
N TYR A 24 -7.17 -6.03 -17.18
CA TYR A 24 -7.47 -7.23 -17.94
C TYR A 24 -8.90 -7.65 -17.65
N ASP A 25 -9.73 -7.65 -18.68
CA ASP A 25 -11.06 -8.22 -18.61
C ASP A 25 -11.00 -9.68 -19.04
N VAL A 26 -11.33 -10.60 -18.11
CA VAL A 26 -11.31 -12.04 -18.36
C VAL A 26 -12.41 -12.51 -19.30
N LEU A 27 -13.52 -11.78 -19.39
CA LEU A 27 -14.65 -12.11 -20.26
C LEU A 27 -14.33 -11.75 -21.71
N THR A 28 -13.76 -10.56 -21.94
CA THR A 28 -13.34 -10.12 -23.28
C THR A 28 -11.90 -10.52 -23.63
N ARG A 29 -11.17 -11.08 -22.68
CA ARG A 29 -9.76 -11.51 -22.78
C ARG A 29 -8.82 -10.40 -23.26
N LYS A 30 -9.09 -9.16 -22.87
CA LYS A 30 -8.42 -7.98 -23.40
C LYS A 30 -7.69 -7.20 -22.31
N TRP A 31 -6.41 -6.94 -22.55
CA TRP A 31 -5.67 -5.92 -21.82
C TRP A 31 -5.98 -4.54 -22.38
N THR A 32 -6.30 -3.60 -21.50
CA THR A 32 -6.48 -2.19 -21.85
C THR A 32 -5.67 -1.33 -20.88
N ARG A 33 -4.83 -0.45 -21.43
CA ARG A 33 -4.22 0.62 -20.64
C ARG A 33 -5.27 1.68 -20.36
N ILE A 34 -5.60 1.87 -19.09
CA ILE A 34 -6.55 2.89 -18.68
C ILE A 34 -5.79 4.17 -18.30
N ARG A 35 -6.43 5.32 -18.47
CA ARG A 35 -5.87 6.65 -18.15
C ARG A 35 -6.85 7.39 -17.24
N PRO A 36 -6.86 7.08 -15.93
CA PRO A 36 -7.74 7.74 -15.00
C PRO A 36 -7.44 9.24 -14.92
N ALA A 37 -8.46 10.06 -14.68
CA ALA A 37 -8.30 11.48 -14.42
C ALA A 37 -7.74 11.74 -13.02
N GLY A 38 -7.34 12.99 -12.75
CA GLY A 38 -6.76 13.39 -11.46
C GLY A 38 -5.27 13.06 -11.34
N ASP A 39 -4.71 13.33 -10.16
CA ASP A 39 -3.27 13.16 -9.91
C ASP A 39 -2.97 11.72 -9.46
N PRO A 40 -2.24 10.92 -10.26
CA PRO A 40 -1.89 9.57 -9.88
C PRO A 40 -0.81 9.55 -8.78
N PRO A 41 -0.64 8.42 -8.08
CA PRO A 41 0.55 8.21 -7.28
C PRO A 41 1.82 8.28 -8.14
N SER A 42 2.94 8.65 -7.52
CA SER A 42 4.26 8.59 -8.15
C SER A 42 4.62 7.16 -8.60
N PRO A 43 5.47 6.98 -9.63
CA PRO A 43 5.99 5.67 -10.01
C PRO A 43 6.62 4.95 -8.81
N ARG A 44 6.25 3.68 -8.61
CA ARG A 44 6.62 2.94 -7.40
C ARG A 44 6.57 1.43 -7.59
N ALA A 45 7.29 0.70 -6.74
CA ALA A 45 7.18 -0.75 -6.59
C ALA A 45 6.82 -1.12 -5.15
N ALA A 46 6.45 -2.39 -4.94
CA ALA A 46 6.20 -2.97 -3.61
C ALA A 46 5.21 -2.15 -2.75
N HIS A 47 4.26 -1.47 -3.39
CA HIS A 47 3.09 -0.92 -2.73
C HIS A 47 2.07 -2.03 -2.49
N ALA A 48 1.13 -1.83 -1.58
CA ALA A 48 -0.01 -2.73 -1.43
C ALA A 48 -1.25 -2.12 -2.08
N ALA A 49 -2.17 -2.97 -2.51
CA ALA A 49 -3.46 -2.57 -3.04
C ALA A 49 -4.57 -3.50 -2.54
N ALA A 50 -5.75 -2.94 -2.28
CA ALA A 50 -6.93 -3.70 -1.84
C ALA A 50 -8.19 -3.18 -2.52
N ALA A 51 -9.08 -4.08 -2.92
CA ALA A 51 -10.39 -3.72 -3.47
C ALA A 51 -11.33 -3.27 -2.34
N VAL A 52 -12.05 -2.17 -2.55
CA VAL A 52 -13.06 -1.64 -1.64
C VAL A 52 -14.31 -1.29 -2.43
N GLY A 53 -15.27 -2.22 -2.46
CA GLY A 53 -16.41 -2.13 -3.36
C GLY A 53 -15.96 -2.09 -4.82
N THR A 54 -16.35 -1.03 -5.54
CA THR A 54 -15.94 -0.78 -6.94
C THR A 54 -14.66 0.05 -7.04
N MET A 55 -13.98 0.35 -5.93
CA MET A 55 -12.75 1.14 -5.91
C MET A 55 -11.55 0.26 -5.57
N VAL A 56 -10.35 0.77 -5.83
CA VAL A 56 -9.10 0.13 -5.38
C VAL A 56 -8.29 1.13 -4.59
N VAL A 57 -7.91 0.75 -3.36
CA VAL A 57 -7.04 1.54 -2.49
C VAL A 57 -5.60 1.10 -2.67
N PHE A 58 -4.67 2.04 -2.78
CA PHE A 58 -3.23 1.84 -2.92
C PHE A 58 -2.50 2.53 -1.78
N GLN A 59 -1.56 1.82 -1.14
CA GLN A 59 -0.83 2.35 0.00
C GLN A 59 0.68 2.18 -0.16
N GLY A 60 1.41 3.27 0.12
CA GLY A 60 2.86 3.31 0.20
C GLY A 60 3.58 2.79 -1.04
N GLY A 61 4.70 2.09 -0.82
CA GLY A 61 5.63 1.65 -1.86
C GLY A 61 6.91 2.47 -1.89
N ILE A 62 7.83 2.07 -2.77
CA ILE A 62 9.16 2.66 -2.91
C ILE A 62 9.35 3.20 -4.34
N GLY A 63 9.77 4.46 -4.44
CA GLY A 63 9.98 5.15 -5.72
C GLY A 63 11.41 5.00 -6.28
N PRO A 64 11.71 5.59 -7.46
CA PRO A 64 13.03 5.52 -8.10
C PRO A 64 14.17 6.05 -7.23
N ALA A 65 13.88 7.04 -6.39
CA ALA A 65 14.83 7.63 -5.45
C ALA A 65 15.15 6.73 -4.24
N GLY A 66 14.51 5.57 -4.12
CA GLY A 66 14.69 4.65 -3.00
C GLY A 66 13.95 5.06 -1.73
N HIS A 67 13.13 6.11 -1.78
CA HIS A 67 12.32 6.56 -0.65
C HIS A 67 10.99 5.81 -0.60
N SER A 68 10.66 5.31 0.60
CA SER A 68 9.34 4.77 0.94
C SER A 68 8.31 5.90 1.06
N THR A 69 7.05 5.56 0.86
CA THR A 69 5.91 6.50 0.95
C THR A 69 4.85 5.95 1.90
N ASP A 70 4.04 6.83 2.47
CA ASP A 70 2.92 6.54 3.40
C ASP A 70 1.57 7.02 2.86
N ASP A 71 1.55 7.47 1.62
CA ASP A 71 0.36 8.00 0.97
C ASP A 71 -0.68 6.90 0.74
N LEU A 72 -1.94 7.33 0.75
CA LEU A 72 -3.10 6.51 0.46
C LEU A 72 -3.83 7.10 -0.73
N TYR A 73 -3.95 6.32 -1.79
CA TYR A 73 -4.63 6.69 -3.02
C TYR A 73 -5.82 5.78 -3.25
N VAL A 74 -6.88 6.32 -3.83
CA VAL A 74 -8.04 5.58 -4.30
C VAL A 74 -8.12 5.77 -5.81
N LEU A 75 -8.16 4.66 -6.54
CA LEU A 75 -8.66 4.64 -7.91
C LEU A 75 -10.16 4.37 -7.84
N ASP A 76 -10.95 5.43 -8.05
CA ASP A 76 -12.39 5.33 -8.14
C ASP A 76 -12.77 4.77 -9.52
N MET A 77 -13.39 3.60 -9.52
CA MET A 77 -13.89 2.92 -10.72
C MET A 77 -15.42 2.71 -10.68
N THR A 78 -16.14 3.51 -9.88
CA THR A 78 -17.61 3.46 -9.77
C THR A 78 -18.31 3.70 -11.12
N ASN A 79 -17.76 4.59 -11.94
CA ASN A 79 -18.31 4.99 -13.23
C ASN A 79 -17.24 4.83 -14.34
N ASP A 80 -17.63 4.95 -15.60
CA ASP A 80 -16.71 4.84 -16.76
C ASP A 80 -15.59 5.91 -16.78
N LYS A 81 -15.72 6.96 -15.98
CA LYS A 81 -14.72 8.02 -15.82
C LYS A 81 -13.87 7.74 -14.58
N PHE A 82 -12.95 6.80 -14.69
CA PHE A 82 -12.05 6.45 -13.59
C PHE A 82 -11.23 7.66 -13.13
N LYS A 83 -11.05 7.80 -11.82
CA LYS A 83 -10.39 8.96 -11.23
C LYS A 83 -9.52 8.59 -10.04
N TRP A 84 -8.35 9.20 -9.97
CA TRP A 84 -7.48 9.16 -8.80
C TRP A 84 -7.91 10.18 -7.76
N HIS A 85 -7.90 9.74 -6.51
CA HIS A 85 -8.10 10.56 -5.32
C HIS A 85 -7.00 10.27 -4.32
N ARG A 86 -6.33 11.31 -3.82
CA ARG A 86 -5.49 11.17 -2.63
C ARG A 86 -6.38 11.23 -1.39
N VAL A 87 -6.29 10.23 -0.53
CA VAL A 87 -7.05 10.17 0.71
C VAL A 87 -6.29 10.93 1.80
N VAL A 88 -6.98 11.87 2.45
CA VAL A 88 -6.45 12.54 3.63
C VAL A 88 -6.79 11.71 4.85
N VAL A 89 -5.76 11.23 5.54
CA VAL A 89 -5.87 10.55 6.83
C VAL A 89 -5.45 11.50 7.96
N GLN A 90 -6.15 11.43 9.08
CA GLN A 90 -5.88 12.22 10.27
C GLN A 90 -5.04 11.44 11.27
N GLY A 91 -4.21 12.15 12.02
CA GLY A 91 -3.39 11.58 13.08
C GLY A 91 -2.19 10.76 12.58
N GLN A 92 -1.64 9.93 13.46
CA GLN A 92 -0.55 9.03 13.11
C GLN A 92 -1.08 7.85 12.30
N GLY A 93 -0.30 7.44 11.30
CA GLY A 93 -0.57 6.26 10.51
C GLY A 93 0.57 5.26 10.55
N PRO A 94 0.49 4.22 9.70
CA PRO A 94 1.56 3.25 9.52
C PRO A 94 2.91 3.90 9.12
N GLY A 95 2.90 5.13 8.60
CA GLY A 95 4.12 5.78 8.13
C GLY A 95 4.71 5.11 6.89
N PRO A 96 5.85 5.62 6.39
CA PRO A 96 6.35 5.23 5.08
C PRO A 96 6.75 3.76 5.05
N ARG A 97 6.27 3.00 4.07
CA ARG A 97 6.60 1.57 3.95
C ARG A 97 6.44 0.99 2.56
N TYR A 98 7.21 -0.06 2.27
CA TYR A 98 7.07 -0.90 1.09
C TYR A 98 7.16 -2.39 1.47
N GLY A 99 6.70 -3.27 0.59
CA GLY A 99 6.66 -4.72 0.82
C GLY A 99 5.74 -5.14 1.97
N HIS A 100 4.80 -4.29 2.36
CA HIS A 100 3.79 -4.62 3.36
C HIS A 100 2.61 -5.34 2.69
N ALA A 101 1.79 -5.98 3.51
CA ALA A 101 0.53 -6.57 3.06
C ALA A 101 -0.64 -5.66 3.49
N MET A 102 -1.68 -5.59 2.66
CA MET A 102 -2.89 -4.84 2.94
C MET A 102 -4.09 -5.56 2.34
N ASP A 103 -5.21 -5.63 3.07
CA ASP A 103 -6.47 -6.16 2.54
C ASP A 103 -7.69 -5.60 3.29
N LEU A 104 -8.89 -5.72 2.71
CA LEU A 104 -10.15 -5.28 3.30
C LEU A 104 -10.83 -6.40 4.10
N VAL A 105 -10.80 -6.26 5.42
CA VAL A 105 -11.39 -7.19 6.38
C VAL A 105 -12.84 -6.80 6.68
N ALA A 106 -13.73 -7.80 6.74
CA ALA A 106 -15.15 -7.62 7.06
C ALA A 106 -15.86 -6.53 6.21
N GLN A 107 -15.41 -6.33 4.96
CA GLN A 107 -15.93 -5.31 4.04
C GLN A 107 -15.89 -3.86 4.58
N ARG A 108 -15.08 -3.59 5.61
CA ARG A 108 -15.07 -2.29 6.31
C ARG A 108 -13.68 -1.85 6.77
N TYR A 109 -12.84 -2.78 7.19
CA TYR A 109 -11.59 -2.47 7.86
C TYR A 109 -10.43 -2.71 6.92
N LEU A 110 -9.79 -1.64 6.45
CA LEU A 110 -8.56 -1.76 5.68
C LEU A 110 -7.42 -2.04 6.65
N VAL A 111 -6.83 -3.23 6.59
CA VAL A 111 -5.78 -3.67 7.51
C VAL A 111 -4.46 -3.71 6.77
N THR A 112 -3.46 -2.99 7.29
CA THR A 112 -2.07 -2.99 6.82
C THR A 112 -1.18 -3.67 7.85
N VAL A 113 -0.32 -4.58 7.41
CA VAL A 113 0.60 -5.32 8.29
C VAL A 113 2.00 -5.36 7.70
N SER A 114 3.00 -5.21 8.58
CA SER A 114 4.43 -5.42 8.30
C SER A 114 5.01 -4.49 7.21
N GLY A 115 6.11 -4.90 6.56
CA GLY A 115 6.81 -4.12 5.52
C GLY A 115 8.17 -3.59 5.95
N ASN A 116 8.71 -2.64 5.20
CA ASN A 116 10.00 -2.00 5.47
C ASN A 116 9.88 -0.48 5.31
N ASP A 117 10.33 0.28 6.30
CA ASP A 117 10.23 1.75 6.31
C ASP A 117 11.39 2.47 5.59
N GLY A 118 12.32 1.72 5.01
CA GLY A 118 13.58 2.20 4.44
C GLY A 118 14.76 2.13 5.41
N LYS A 119 14.51 1.83 6.69
CA LYS A 119 15.53 1.67 7.73
C LYS A 119 15.46 0.30 8.40
N ARG A 120 14.26 -0.22 8.63
CA ARG A 120 14.01 -1.50 9.32
C ARG A 120 12.79 -2.22 8.78
N VAL A 121 12.78 -3.53 8.99
CA VAL A 121 11.61 -4.37 8.76
C VAL A 121 10.63 -4.23 9.93
N LEU A 122 9.33 -4.21 9.63
CA LEU A 122 8.25 -3.92 10.56
C LEU A 122 7.41 -5.17 10.87
N SER A 123 6.87 -5.24 12.07
CA SER A 123 5.89 -6.26 12.53
C SER A 123 4.58 -5.65 13.01
N ASP A 124 4.40 -4.33 12.84
CA ASP A 124 3.21 -3.63 13.29
C ASP A 124 2.01 -3.91 12.38
N ALA A 125 0.83 -3.71 12.95
CA ALA A 125 -0.44 -3.82 12.25
C ALA A 125 -1.27 -2.56 12.52
N TRP A 126 -1.96 -2.09 11.49
CA TRP A 126 -2.79 -0.88 11.53
C TRP A 126 -4.11 -1.16 10.85
N VAL A 127 -5.17 -0.52 11.32
CA VAL A 127 -6.50 -0.60 10.74
C VAL A 127 -7.06 0.77 10.45
N LEU A 128 -7.76 0.92 9.34
CA LEU A 128 -8.54 2.11 8.99
C LEU A 128 -9.98 1.69 8.71
N ASP A 129 -10.93 2.29 9.42
CA ASP A 129 -12.35 2.10 9.19
C ASP A 129 -12.78 2.91 7.97
N THR A 130 -13.13 2.23 6.87
CA THR A 130 -13.51 2.88 5.61
C THR A 130 -14.90 3.51 5.65
N ALA A 131 -15.71 3.18 6.66
CA ALA A 131 -17.04 3.74 6.86
C ALA A 131 -17.06 4.98 7.78
N GLN A 132 -15.96 5.25 8.51
CA GLN A 132 -15.91 6.33 9.49
C GLN A 132 -15.01 7.49 9.05
N LYS A 133 -15.61 8.68 8.89
CA LYS A 133 -14.89 9.94 8.69
C LYS A 133 -14.79 10.74 9.99
N PRO A 134 -13.70 11.49 10.24
CA PRO A 134 -12.50 11.56 9.41
C PRO A 134 -11.74 10.22 9.39
N TYR A 135 -11.14 9.89 8.25
CA TYR A 135 -10.36 8.67 8.12
C TYR A 135 -9.13 8.77 9.01
N ALA A 136 -8.96 7.81 9.92
CA ALA A 136 -7.84 7.76 10.83
C ALA A 136 -7.37 6.32 10.98
N TRP A 137 -6.06 6.14 10.97
CA TRP A 137 -5.44 4.85 11.25
C TRP A 137 -5.42 4.61 12.76
N GLN A 138 -5.65 3.37 13.15
CA GLN A 138 -5.52 2.90 14.51
C GLN A 138 -4.48 1.79 14.55
N ARG A 139 -3.53 1.88 15.48
CA ARG A 139 -2.54 0.83 15.67
C ARG A 139 -3.22 -0.35 16.34
N LEU A 140 -3.13 -1.52 15.72
CA LEU A 140 -3.58 -2.76 16.30
C LEU A 140 -2.53 -3.25 17.31
N ASN A 141 -2.99 -3.70 18.47
CA ASN A 141 -2.18 -4.38 19.47
C ASN A 141 -2.66 -5.84 19.54
N PRO A 142 -2.32 -6.69 18.54
CA PRO A 142 -2.82 -8.07 18.52
C PRO A 142 -2.33 -8.82 19.75
N GLU A 143 -3.19 -9.64 20.34
CA GLU A 143 -2.81 -10.58 21.40
C GLU A 143 -2.33 -11.91 20.79
N GLY A 144 -1.64 -12.73 21.57
CA GLY A 144 -1.18 -14.06 21.15
C GLY A 144 0.10 -14.06 20.31
N ASP A 145 0.25 -15.08 19.46
CA ASP A 145 1.43 -15.28 18.62
C ASP A 145 1.45 -14.28 17.46
N ARG A 146 2.40 -13.33 17.51
CA ARG A 146 2.47 -12.21 16.58
C ARG A 146 3.43 -12.54 15.44
N PRO A 147 3.13 -12.12 14.19
CA PRO A 147 4.10 -12.24 13.11
C PRO A 147 5.41 -11.54 13.47
N SER A 148 6.52 -12.22 13.26
CA SER A 148 7.84 -11.57 13.26
C SER A 148 7.87 -10.46 12.20
N ALA A 149 8.78 -9.49 12.39
CA ALA A 149 9.01 -8.46 11.38
C ALA A 149 9.33 -9.12 10.03
N ARG A 150 8.61 -8.71 8.99
CA ARG A 150 8.73 -9.28 7.65
C ARG A 150 8.35 -8.29 6.56
N MET A 151 8.82 -8.56 5.35
CA MET A 151 8.37 -7.90 4.13
C MET A 151 8.10 -8.95 3.04
N TYR A 152 7.34 -8.57 2.02
CA TYR A 152 6.93 -9.43 0.91
C TYR A 152 6.12 -10.66 1.35
N ALA A 153 5.45 -10.56 2.50
CA ALA A 153 4.39 -11.48 2.86
C ALA A 153 3.14 -11.22 1.99
N THR A 154 2.31 -12.23 1.83
CA THR A 154 0.99 -12.09 1.20
C THR A 154 -0.09 -12.08 2.27
N ALA A 155 -1.19 -11.39 1.99
CA ALA A 155 -2.37 -11.45 2.84
C ALA A 155 -3.63 -11.77 2.04
N SER A 156 -4.61 -12.33 2.74
CA SER A 156 -5.97 -12.48 2.24
C SER A 156 -6.96 -12.29 3.39
N ALA A 157 -7.96 -11.46 3.16
CA ALA A 157 -9.03 -11.20 4.11
C ALA A 157 -10.29 -12.00 3.78
N ARG A 158 -11.08 -12.25 4.83
CA ARG A 158 -12.38 -12.89 4.75
C ARG A 158 -13.47 -11.95 5.26
N SER A 159 -14.70 -12.18 4.79
CA SER A 159 -15.89 -11.41 5.19
C SER A 159 -16.29 -11.60 6.66
N ASP A 160 -15.86 -12.69 7.29
CA ASP A 160 -16.12 -13.00 8.71
C ASP A 160 -15.13 -12.33 9.68
N GLY A 161 -14.28 -11.44 9.19
CA GLY A 161 -13.35 -10.67 10.01
C GLY A 161 -11.96 -11.28 10.14
N MET A 162 -11.66 -12.37 9.44
CA MET A 162 -10.31 -12.96 9.45
C MET A 162 -9.37 -12.26 8.46
N PHE A 163 -8.12 -12.06 8.90
CA PHE A 163 -6.99 -11.62 8.07
C PHE A 163 -5.89 -12.69 8.14
N LEU A 164 -5.60 -13.33 7.02
CA LEU A 164 -4.54 -14.32 6.92
C LEU A 164 -3.28 -13.64 6.38
N LEU A 165 -2.14 -13.80 7.06
CA LEU A 165 -0.82 -13.37 6.60
C LEU A 165 0.08 -14.60 6.43
N CYS A 166 0.76 -14.73 5.29
CA CYS A 166 1.61 -15.89 5.00
C CYS A 166 2.95 -15.49 4.35
N GLY A 167 4.01 -16.22 4.69
CA GLY A 167 5.33 -16.06 4.09
C GLY A 167 6.04 -14.75 4.44
N GLY A 168 6.85 -14.25 3.52
CA GLY A 168 7.72 -13.09 3.70
C GLY A 168 9.13 -13.45 4.21
N ARG A 169 9.99 -12.43 4.32
CA ARG A 169 11.37 -12.51 4.83
C ARG A 169 11.73 -11.36 5.75
#